data_AF-A0A7L1T764-F1
#
_entry.id   AF-A0A7L1T764-F1
#
_cell.length_a   1.000
_cell.length_b   1.000
_cell.length_c   1.000
_cell.angle_alpha   90.00
_cell.angle_beta   90.00
_cell.angle_gamma   90.00
#
_symmetry.space_group_name_H-M   'P 1'
#
loop_
_entity.id
_entity.type
_entity.pdbx_description
1 polymer ?
#
loop_
_entity_poly.entity_id
_entity_poly.type
_entity_poly.pdbx_seq_one_letter_code
_entity_poly.pdbx_strand_id
1 'polypeptide(L)'
;FQRLIVVFLLSNVLVISCTSCNRAEYFLGYLTKLLQNHTAYACDGEHLSLHCPRHSTISVQSAFYGQDYHMCSTKDPETRMTEPINCVAPTSLQKVLDECQNLRSCQLLVNSRVFGPDLCPGTTKFLLVSFKCKPSK
;
A
#
# COMPACT_ATOMS: atom_id res chain seq x y z
N PHE A 1 24.34 6.65 5.59
CA PHE A 1 24.96 7.59 6.54
C PHE A 1 24.39 7.32 7.93
N GLN A 2 25.09 6.51 8.73
CA GLN A 2 25.23 6.62 10.19
C GLN A 2 26.30 5.58 10.57
N ARG A 3 27.35 6.04 11.25
CA ARG A 3 28.58 5.31 11.53
C ARG A 3 28.46 4.58 12.86
N LEU A 4 28.93 3.33 12.95
CA LEU A 4 29.40 2.76 14.20
C LEU A 4 30.79 2.17 13.92
N ILE A 5 31.81 2.80 14.49
CA ILE A 5 33.23 2.44 14.34
C ILE A 5 33.64 1.87 15.70
N VAL A 6 33.87 0.55 15.77
CA VAL A 6 34.42 -0.07 16.98
C VAL A 6 35.91 -0.30 16.73
N VAL A 7 36.75 0.43 17.46
CA VAL A 7 38.21 0.38 17.35
C VAL A 7 38.74 -0.63 18.37
N PHE A 8 39.35 -1.73 17.93
CA PHE A 8 40.13 -2.62 18.81
C PHE A 8 41.62 -2.41 18.54
N LEU A 9 42.36 -1.97 19.57
CA LEU A 9 43.82 -1.81 19.54
C LEU A 9 44.49 -3.08 20.04
N LEU A 10 44.69 -4.06 19.16
CA LEU A 10 45.65 -5.12 19.41
C LEU A 10 46.71 -5.09 18.31
N SER A 11 47.95 -4.83 18.72
CA SER A 11 49.16 -4.84 17.88
C SER A 11 49.24 -3.81 16.74
N ASN A 12 49.13 -2.50 17.03
CA ASN A 12 49.54 -1.36 16.15
C ASN A 12 49.10 -1.37 14.67
N VAL A 13 48.19 -2.26 14.27
CA VAL A 13 47.61 -2.33 12.93
C VAL A 13 46.18 -1.80 13.04
N LEU A 14 45.87 -0.76 12.27
CA LEU A 14 44.50 -0.27 12.12
C LEU A 14 43.71 -1.31 11.32
N VAL A 15 43.11 -2.28 12.00
CA VAL A 15 42.20 -3.23 11.37
C VAL A 15 40.84 -2.55 11.21
N ILE A 16 40.55 -2.09 9.99
CA ILE A 16 39.20 -1.64 9.61
C ILE A 16 38.37 -2.90 9.34
N SER A 17 37.90 -3.54 10.39
CA SER A 17 36.93 -4.63 10.26
C SER A 17 35.52 -4.02 10.15
N CYS A 18 34.96 -4.03 8.94
CA CYS A 18 33.51 -4.06 8.83
C CYS A 18 33.07 -5.37 9.48
N THR A 19 32.50 -5.31 10.69
CA THR A 19 31.74 -6.42 11.26
C THR A 19 30.51 -6.60 10.38
N SER A 20 30.71 -7.26 9.24
CA SER A 20 29.74 -7.68 8.24
C SER A 20 28.52 -6.76 8.15
N CYS A 21 28.53 -5.80 7.22
CA CYS A 21 27.30 -5.50 6.51
C CYS A 21 26.94 -6.81 5.80
N ASN A 22 26.16 -7.69 6.45
CA ASN A 22 25.69 -8.92 5.86
C ASN A 22 24.78 -8.52 4.69
N ARG A 23 25.39 -8.29 3.52
CA ARG A 23 24.68 -7.88 2.30
C ARG A 23 23.55 -8.86 1.99
N ALA A 24 23.72 -10.13 2.38
CA ALA A 24 22.70 -11.16 2.36
C ALA A 24 21.51 -10.90 3.32
N GLU A 25 21.74 -10.47 4.56
CA GLU A 25 20.66 -10.16 5.52
C GLU A 25 19.92 -8.86 5.15
N TYR A 26 20.63 -7.83 4.67
CA TYR A 26 19.99 -6.62 4.14
C TYR A 26 19.19 -6.91 2.87
N PHE A 27 19.72 -7.74 1.98
CA PHE A 27 19.01 -8.17 0.78
C PHE A 27 17.79 -9.02 1.13
N LEU A 28 17.91 -9.93 2.10
CA LEU A 28 16.80 -10.75 2.58
C LEU A 28 15.71 -9.89 3.24
N GLY A 29 16.08 -8.92 4.08
CA GLY A 29 15.15 -7.97 4.70
C GLY A 29 14.49 -7.03 3.69
N TYR A 30 15.20 -6.65 2.63
CA TYR A 30 14.61 -5.90 1.52
C TYR A 30 13.63 -6.77 0.72
N LEU A 31 14.00 -8.02 0.43
CA LEU A 31 13.18 -8.96 -0.32
C LEU A 31 11.90 -9.33 0.42
N THR A 32 11.97 -9.56 1.73
CA THR A 32 10.78 -9.81 2.56
C THR A 32 9.83 -8.61 2.55
N LYS A 33 10.36 -7.38 2.58
CA LYS A 33 9.56 -6.16 2.50
C LYS A 33 8.92 -5.94 1.12
N LEU A 34 9.59 -6.34 0.03
CA LEU A 34 9.02 -6.24 -1.32
C LEU A 34 7.89 -7.24 -1.55
N LEU A 35 8.06 -8.47 -1.06
CA LEU A 35 7.11 -9.56 -1.27
C LEU A 35 5.89 -9.48 -0.34
N GLN A 36 5.92 -8.59 0.66
CA GLN A 36 4.81 -8.38 1.58
C GLN A 36 3.57 -7.87 0.83
N ASN A 37 2.42 -8.43 1.17
CA ASN A 37 1.13 -7.88 0.75
C ASN A 37 0.82 -6.65 1.57
N HIS A 38 0.48 -5.56 0.89
CA HIS A 38 0.03 -4.34 1.50
C HIS A 38 -1.44 -4.10 1.15
N THR A 39 -2.19 -3.59 2.12
CA THR A 39 -3.56 -3.11 1.92
C THR A 39 -3.62 -1.66 2.34
N ALA A 40 -4.34 -0.86 1.55
CA ALA A 40 -4.59 0.54 1.85
C ALA A 40 -6.05 0.85 1.52
N TYR A 41 -6.65 1.75 2.28
CA TYR A 41 -8.01 2.21 2.04
C TYR A 41 -8.11 3.72 2.15
N ALA A 42 -9.16 4.28 1.56
CA ALA A 42 -9.55 5.67 1.71
C ALA A 42 -11.06 5.80 1.50
N CYS A 43 -11.68 6.72 2.24
CA CYS A 43 -13.11 6.97 2.17
C CYS A 43 -13.48 7.85 0.97
N ASP A 44 -14.76 7.86 0.61
CA ASP A 44 -15.27 8.75 -0.43
C ASP A 44 -14.96 10.23 -0.11
N GLY A 45 -14.34 10.94 -1.05
CA GLY A 45 -13.85 12.31 -0.88
C GLY A 45 -12.39 12.43 -0.42
N GLU A 46 -11.76 11.34 0.03
CA GLU A 46 -10.37 11.33 0.48
C GLU A 46 -9.37 10.92 -0.62
N HIS A 47 -8.07 11.06 -0.34
CA HIS A 47 -7.02 10.61 -1.22
C HIS A 47 -6.40 9.30 -0.72
N LEU A 48 -6.45 8.26 -1.53
CA LEU A 48 -5.68 7.04 -1.31
C LEU A 48 -4.21 7.31 -1.63
N SER A 49 -3.30 6.92 -0.73
CA SER A 49 -1.85 7.02 -0.94
C SER A 49 -1.17 5.66 -0.90
N LEU A 50 -0.49 5.29 -1.98
CA LEU A 50 0.29 4.05 -2.09
C LEU A 50 1.77 4.39 -2.26
N HIS A 51 2.64 3.66 -1.55
CA HIS A 51 4.09 3.90 -1.62
C HIS A 51 4.90 2.61 -1.58
N CYS A 52 5.89 2.52 -2.47
CA CYS A 52 6.89 1.45 -2.48
C CYS A 52 8.32 2.01 -2.21
N PRO A 53 9.21 1.18 -1.63
CA PRO A 53 10.59 1.57 -1.38
C PRO A 53 11.36 1.88 -2.68
N ARG A 54 12.55 2.47 -2.56
CA ARG A 54 13.40 2.80 -3.73
C ARG A 54 13.69 1.55 -4.56
N HIS A 55 13.83 1.71 -5.88
CA HIS A 55 14.06 0.62 -6.85
C HIS A 55 12.94 -0.44 -6.89
N SER A 56 11.72 -0.05 -6.51
CA SER A 56 10.53 -0.87 -6.66
C SER A 56 9.33 -0.03 -7.08
N THR A 57 8.34 -0.71 -7.62
CA THR A 57 7.11 -0.12 -8.17
C THR A 57 5.90 -0.90 -7.67
N ILE A 58 4.77 -0.20 -7.62
CA ILE A 58 3.48 -0.74 -7.22
C ILE A 58 3.02 -1.76 -8.26
N SER A 59 2.60 -2.92 -7.76
CA SER A 59 1.89 -3.95 -8.50
C SER A 59 0.54 -4.17 -7.82
N VAL A 60 -0.51 -3.60 -8.41
CA VAL A 60 -1.88 -3.75 -7.93
C VAL A 60 -2.29 -5.23 -8.05
N GLN A 61 -2.88 -5.78 -6.99
CA GLN A 61 -3.39 -7.16 -6.95
C GLN A 61 -4.91 -7.18 -7.08
N SER A 62 -5.59 -6.31 -6.32
CA SER A 62 -7.03 -6.12 -6.38
C SER A 62 -7.41 -4.72 -5.94
N ALA A 63 -8.57 -4.24 -6.39
CA ALA A 63 -9.18 -3.03 -5.88
C ALA A 63 -10.70 -3.20 -5.79
N PHE A 64 -11.28 -2.65 -4.74
CA PHE A 64 -12.69 -2.71 -4.42
C PHE A 64 -13.15 -1.30 -4.06
N TYR A 65 -14.09 -0.75 -4.81
CA TYR A 65 -14.81 0.47 -4.44
C TYR A 65 -16.28 0.12 -4.25
N GLY A 66 -16.79 0.32 -3.04
CA GLY A 66 -18.13 -0.11 -2.68
C GLY A 66 -18.59 0.38 -1.31
N GLN A 67 -19.74 -0.12 -0.86
CA GLN A 67 -20.33 0.26 0.42
C GLN A 67 -19.44 -0.17 1.59
N ASP A 68 -19.20 0.77 2.49
CA ASP A 68 -18.59 0.54 3.78
C ASP A 68 -19.66 0.22 4.85
N TYR A 69 -19.36 -0.74 5.72
CA TYR A 69 -20.17 -1.02 6.91
C TYR A 69 -19.51 -0.55 8.21
N HIS A 70 -18.19 -0.26 8.24
CA HIS A 70 -17.46 0.00 9.49
C HIS A 70 -16.25 0.95 9.40
N MET A 71 -15.58 1.13 8.26
CA MET A 71 -14.31 1.87 8.15
C MET A 71 -14.47 3.40 7.96
N CYS A 72 -15.53 3.83 7.30
CA CYS A 72 -15.82 5.19 6.85
C CYS A 72 -17.17 5.72 7.40
N SER A 73 -17.89 4.92 8.17
CA SER A 73 -19.15 5.32 8.79
C SER A 73 -18.93 6.07 10.12
N THR A 74 -19.51 7.27 10.24
CA THR A 74 -19.49 8.09 11.47
C THR A 74 -20.76 7.94 12.31
N LYS A 75 -21.66 7.02 11.97
CA LYS A 75 -22.95 6.83 12.66
C LYS A 75 -23.02 5.47 13.36
N ASP A 76 -23.67 5.48 14.53
CA ASP A 76 -23.92 4.35 15.43
C ASP A 76 -24.39 3.08 14.68
N PRO A 77 -24.03 1.86 15.11
CA PRO A 77 -24.29 0.61 14.39
C PRO A 77 -25.76 0.19 14.26
N GLU A 78 -26.73 1.04 14.61
CA GLU A 78 -28.12 0.62 14.83
C GLU A 78 -29.00 0.52 13.58
N THR A 79 -28.55 1.00 12.41
CA THR A 79 -29.34 0.84 11.17
C THR A 79 -28.84 -0.30 10.30
N ARG A 80 -29.30 -1.49 10.71
CA ARG A 80 -29.83 -2.58 9.88
C ARG A 80 -28.90 -3.19 8.84
N MET A 81 -28.46 -4.40 9.21
CA MET A 81 -28.30 -5.57 8.34
C MET A 81 -29.29 -5.53 7.18
N THR A 82 -28.84 -5.06 6.04
CA THR A 82 -29.41 -5.43 4.75
C THR A 82 -28.33 -6.27 4.10
N GLU A 83 -28.70 -7.46 3.62
CA GLU A 83 -27.79 -8.42 2.97
C GLU A 83 -26.77 -7.71 2.07
N PRO A 84 -25.53 -8.22 1.91
CA PRO A 84 -24.53 -7.60 1.05
C PRO A 84 -25.07 -7.59 -0.39
N ILE A 85 -25.79 -6.53 -0.75
CA ILE A 85 -25.98 -6.16 -2.14
C ILE A 85 -24.53 -6.01 -2.62
N ASN A 86 -24.16 -6.79 -3.64
CA ASN A 86 -22.80 -6.81 -4.19
C ASN A 86 -22.57 -5.48 -4.90
N CYS A 87 -22.28 -4.46 -4.09
CA CYS A 87 -22.35 -3.06 -4.42
C CYS A 87 -20.94 -2.56 -4.74
N VAL A 88 -20.36 -3.15 -5.79
CA VAL A 88 -18.94 -2.97 -6.16
C VAL A 88 -18.87 -2.35 -7.53
N ALA A 89 -18.14 -1.24 -7.66
CA ALA A 89 -17.90 -0.66 -8.96
C ALA A 89 -17.00 -1.59 -9.79
N PRO A 90 -17.44 -2.10 -10.96
CA PRO A 90 -16.67 -3.06 -11.76
C PRO A 90 -15.35 -2.46 -12.30
N THR A 91 -15.33 -1.14 -12.43
CA THR A 91 -14.21 -0.31 -12.91
C THR A 91 -13.13 -0.04 -11.85
N SER A 92 -13.35 -0.47 -10.60
CA SER A 92 -12.42 -0.24 -9.48
C SER A 92 -10.99 -0.66 -9.79
N LEU A 93 -10.82 -1.91 -10.22
CA LEU A 93 -9.50 -2.48 -10.49
C LEU A 93 -8.82 -1.79 -11.67
N GLN A 94 -9.54 -1.60 -12.78
CA GLN A 94 -8.97 -0.99 -13.97
C GLN A 94 -8.49 0.43 -13.68
N LYS A 95 -9.28 1.23 -12.95
CA LYS A 95 -8.91 2.60 -12.62
C LYS A 95 -7.66 2.68 -11.74
N VAL A 96 -7.55 1.81 -10.73
CA VAL A 96 -6.35 1.78 -9.87
C VAL A 96 -5.12 1.27 -10.64
N LEU A 97 -5.31 0.32 -11.57
CA LEU A 97 -4.23 -0.11 -12.46
C LEU A 97 -3.75 1.04 -13.33
N ASP A 98 -4.65 1.78 -13.97
CA ASP A 98 -4.30 2.88 -14.87
C ASP A 98 -3.54 4.00 -14.15
N GLU A 99 -3.91 4.30 -12.91
CA GLU A 99 -3.37 5.43 -12.15
C GLU A 99 -2.11 5.07 -11.34
N CYS A 100 -2.00 3.84 -10.83
CA CYS A 100 -0.95 3.48 -9.86
C CYS A 100 0.04 2.41 -10.34
N GLN A 101 -0.30 1.61 -11.34
CA GLN A 101 0.56 0.49 -11.75
C GLN A 101 1.92 0.98 -12.23
N ASN A 102 2.99 0.29 -11.82
CA ASN A 102 4.38 0.62 -12.16
C ASN A 102 4.89 1.99 -11.64
N LEU A 103 4.10 2.72 -10.84
CA LEU A 103 4.58 3.91 -10.15
C LEU A 103 5.23 3.53 -8.81
N ARG A 104 6.17 4.34 -8.34
CA ARG A 104 6.73 4.15 -6.99
C ARG A 104 5.82 4.73 -5.90
N SER A 105 5.16 5.84 -6.20
CA SER A 105 4.25 6.54 -5.30
C SER A 105 3.03 6.94 -6.12
N CYS A 106 1.83 6.66 -5.61
CA CYS A 106 0.56 6.98 -6.26
C CYS A 106 -0.35 7.68 -5.26
N GLN A 107 -1.04 8.73 -5.71
CA GLN A 107 -2.08 9.39 -4.95
C GLN A 107 -3.33 9.49 -5.83
N LEU A 108 -4.45 8.96 -5.35
CA LEU A 108 -5.69 8.85 -6.12
C LEU A 108 -6.85 9.42 -5.31
N LEU A 109 -7.59 10.37 -5.90
CA LEU A 109 -8.82 10.88 -5.30
C LEU A 109 -9.92 9.81 -5.39
N VAL A 110 -10.46 9.42 -4.25
CA VAL A 110 -11.57 8.47 -4.16
C VAL A 110 -12.87 9.22 -4.28
N ASN A 111 -13.57 9.05 -5.40
CA ASN A 111 -14.93 9.53 -5.54
C ASN A 111 -15.73 8.69 -6.54
N SER A 112 -17.06 8.69 -6.40
CA SER A 112 -17.97 7.95 -7.27
C SER A 112 -17.79 8.30 -8.75
N ARG A 113 -17.56 9.57 -9.10
CA ARG A 113 -17.39 10.01 -10.50
C ARG A 113 -16.17 9.38 -11.18
N VAL A 114 -15.11 9.13 -10.41
CA VAL A 114 -13.85 8.51 -10.88
C VAL A 114 -14.03 7.02 -11.11
N PHE A 115 -14.82 6.36 -10.26
CA PHE A 115 -15.02 4.92 -10.29
C PHE A 115 -16.26 4.47 -11.07
N GLY A 116 -17.02 5.38 -11.68
CA GLY A 116 -18.13 5.05 -12.58
C GLY A 116 -19.52 5.20 -11.95
N PRO A 117 -20.59 4.70 -12.59
CA PRO A 117 -21.95 4.88 -12.10
C PRO A 117 -22.09 4.29 -10.69
N ASP A 118 -22.67 5.09 -9.81
CA ASP A 118 -22.90 4.73 -8.42
C ASP A 118 -24.00 3.65 -8.35
N LEU A 119 -23.60 2.40 -8.11
CA LEU A 119 -24.52 1.28 -7.93
C LEU A 119 -25.20 1.30 -6.56
N CYS A 120 -24.78 2.18 -5.65
CA CYS A 120 -25.12 2.18 -4.22
C CYS A 120 -25.36 3.61 -3.73
N PRO A 121 -26.40 4.29 -4.24
CA PRO A 121 -26.72 5.63 -3.80
C PRO A 121 -27.12 5.65 -2.33
N GLY A 122 -26.66 6.67 -1.59
CA GLY A 122 -27.06 6.89 -0.19
C GLY A 122 -26.26 6.12 0.86
N THR A 123 -25.22 5.37 0.49
CA THR A 123 -24.31 4.69 1.43
C THR A 123 -22.92 5.34 1.47
N THR A 124 -22.25 5.23 2.61
CA THR A 124 -20.83 5.59 2.73
C THR A 124 -20.00 4.59 1.94
N LYS A 125 -19.06 5.09 1.14
CA LYS A 125 -18.22 4.25 0.29
C LYS A 125 -16.75 4.37 0.66
N PHE A 126 -16.01 3.33 0.32
CA PHE A 126 -14.57 3.28 0.50
C PHE A 126 -13.92 2.55 -0.67
N LEU A 127 -12.68 2.95 -0.96
CA LEU A 127 -11.80 2.22 -1.85
C LEU A 127 -10.85 1.39 -0.99
N LEU A 128 -10.73 0.10 -1.25
CA LEU A 128 -9.74 -0.80 -0.68
C LEU A 128 -8.86 -1.35 -1.80
N VAL A 129 -7.55 -1.18 -1.67
CA VAL A 129 -6.55 -1.65 -2.64
C VAL A 129 -5.59 -2.61 -1.97
N SER A 130 -5.42 -3.78 -2.58
CA SER A 130 -4.35 -4.73 -2.25
C SER A 130 -3.25 -4.60 -3.29
N PHE A 131 -2.01 -4.40 -2.84
CA PHE A 131 -0.86 -4.22 -3.72
C PHE A 131 0.40 -4.87 -3.15
N LYS A 132 1.37 -5.11 -4.04
CA LYS A 132 2.73 -5.54 -3.72
C LYS A 132 3.74 -4.57 -4.31
N CYS A 133 4.98 -4.62 -3.84
CA CYS A 133 6.08 -3.90 -4.45
C CYS A 133 6.96 -4.87 -5.25
N LYS A 134 7.12 -4.62 -6.55
CA LYS A 134 8.03 -5.40 -7.41
C LYS A 134 9.27 -4.58 -7.78
N PRO A 135 10.44 -5.20 -7.97
CA PRO A 135 11.61 -4.49 -8.47
C PRO A 135 11.30 -3.72 -9.77
N SER A 136 11.78 -2.49 -9.88
CA SER A 136 11.71 -1.74 -11.13
C SER A 136 12.64 -2.39 -12.16
N LYS A 137 12.19 -2.53 -13.42
CA LYS A 137 13.08 -2.91 -14.52
C LYS A 137 14.11 -1.83 -14.81
#